data_AF-W1YJ25-F1
#
_entry.id   AF-W1YJ25-F1
#
_cell.length_a   1.000
_cell.length_b   1.000
_cell.length_c   1.000
_cell.angle_alpha   90.00
_cell.angle_beta   90.00
_cell.angle_gamma   90.00
#
_symmetry.space_group_name_H-M   'P 1'
#
loop_
_entity.id
_entity.type
_entity.pdbx_description
1 polymer ?
#
loop_
_entity_poly.entity_id
_entity_poly.type
_entity_poly.pdbx_seq_one_letter_code
_entity_poly.pdbx_strand_id
1 'polypeptide(L)'
;PAGIRGVGSALARASRWNRIPDYLQKANDQMCVLVQIETREAMKNLPQILDVEGVDVVVGHLLAVDRGVELGGPLERDHRNRSCPAGDL
;
A
#
# COMPACT_ATOMS: atom_id res chain seq x y z
N PRO A 1 2.13 11.33 -16.06
CA PRO A 1 3.16 10.67 -15.23
C PRO A 1 2.52 10.19 -13.93
N ALA A 2 2.96 9.06 -13.35
CA ALA A 2 2.26 8.39 -12.24
C ALA A 2 2.79 8.72 -10.82
N GLY A 3 3.90 9.45 -10.68
CA GLY A 3 4.46 9.78 -9.36
C GLY A 3 5.77 10.55 -9.42
N ILE A 4 6.45 10.63 -8.27
CA ILE A 4 7.67 11.45 -8.06
C ILE A 4 8.90 10.64 -7.63
N ARG A 5 8.90 9.31 -7.79
CA ARG A 5 10.04 8.45 -7.44
C ARG A 5 11.26 8.83 -8.28
N GLY A 6 12.38 9.13 -7.64
CA GLY A 6 13.65 9.43 -8.32
C GLY A 6 14.19 8.26 -9.14
N VAL A 7 14.89 8.57 -10.24
CA VAL A 7 15.47 7.57 -11.15
C VAL A 7 16.91 7.27 -10.73
N GLY A 8 17.20 6.00 -10.44
CA GLY A 8 18.52 5.53 -10.03
C GLY A 8 18.75 4.04 -10.32
N SER A 9 18.12 3.48 -11.36
CA SER A 9 18.10 2.03 -11.62
C SER A 9 19.47 1.43 -11.87
N ALA A 10 20.46 2.18 -12.35
CA ALA A 10 21.83 1.66 -12.51
C ALA A 10 22.50 1.31 -11.18
N LEU A 11 22.15 2.01 -10.10
CA LEU A 11 22.78 1.88 -8.78
C LEU A 11 21.89 1.13 -7.77
N ALA A 12 20.58 1.07 -8.02
CA ALA A 12 19.62 0.51 -7.08
C ALA A 12 19.60 -1.03 -7.07
N ARG A 13 19.62 -1.63 -5.86
CA ARG A 13 19.38 -3.08 -5.67
C ARG A 13 18.01 -3.52 -6.21
N ALA A 14 17.03 -2.61 -6.21
CA ALA A 14 15.66 -2.89 -6.63
C ALA A 14 15.57 -3.37 -8.09
N SER A 15 16.40 -2.82 -8.99
CA SER A 15 16.53 -3.25 -10.40
C SER A 15 17.62 -4.30 -10.62
N ARG A 16 18.22 -4.82 -9.53
CA ARG A 16 19.44 -5.64 -9.54
C ARG A 16 20.58 -4.98 -10.34
N TRP A 17 20.83 -3.68 -10.12
CA TRP A 17 21.84 -2.91 -10.86
C TRP A 17 21.60 -2.96 -12.37
N ASN A 18 20.37 -2.63 -12.77
CA ASN A 18 19.90 -2.62 -14.16
C ASN A 18 19.82 -4.00 -14.85
N ARG A 19 19.86 -5.10 -14.10
CA ARG A 19 19.73 -6.46 -14.65
C ARG A 19 18.29 -6.93 -14.80
N ILE A 20 17.31 -6.31 -14.12
CA ILE A 20 15.89 -6.62 -14.32
C ILE A 20 15.40 -5.92 -15.61
N PRO A 21 14.95 -6.67 -16.64
CA PRO A 21 14.45 -6.10 -17.88
C PRO A 21 13.18 -5.27 -17.67
N ASP A 22 13.13 -4.10 -18.32
CA ASP A 22 12.01 -3.16 -18.28
C ASP A 22 11.61 -2.72 -16.87
N TYR A 23 12.59 -2.68 -15.94
CA TYR A 23 12.32 -2.35 -14.55
C TYR A 23 11.58 -1.02 -14.39
N LEU A 24 11.94 0.03 -15.15
CA LEU A 24 11.30 1.34 -15.04
C LEU A 24 9.84 1.33 -15.52
N GLN A 25 9.49 0.41 -16.42
CA GLN A 25 8.15 0.25 -16.96
C GLN A 25 7.29 -0.61 -16.03
N LYS A 26 7.86 -1.67 -15.44
CA LYS A 26 7.14 -2.64 -14.60
C LYS A 26 7.06 -2.26 -13.12
N ALA A 27 8.01 -1.46 -12.61
CA ALA A 27 8.16 -1.28 -11.16
C ALA A 27 6.93 -0.66 -10.48
N ASN A 28 6.20 0.23 -11.14
CA ASN A 28 5.03 0.89 -10.54
C ASN A 28 3.89 -0.11 -10.31
N ASP A 29 3.65 -1.00 -11.28
CA ASP A 29 2.59 -2.02 -11.20
C ASP A 29 2.89 -3.13 -10.19
N GLN A 30 4.10 -3.12 -9.60
CA GLN A 30 4.58 -4.10 -8.61
C GLN A 30 4.70 -3.49 -7.19
N MET A 31 4.36 -2.21 -7.02
CA MET A 31 4.31 -1.59 -5.69
C MET A 31 3.01 -1.98 -4.99
N CYS A 32 3.06 -2.17 -3.67
CA CYS A 32 1.88 -2.21 -2.82
C CYS A 32 2.00 -1.17 -1.71
N VAL A 33 0.98 -0.34 -1.56
CA VAL A 33 0.92 0.74 -0.56
C VAL A 33 -0.08 0.36 0.53
N LEU A 34 0.43 0.30 1.76
CA LEU A 34 -0.37 0.07 2.95
C LEU A 34 -0.40 1.35 3.77
N VAL A 35 -1.59 1.85 4.10
CA VAL A 35 -1.76 3.06 4.92
C VAL A 35 -2.26 2.70 6.31
N GLN A 36 -1.73 3.39 7.33
CA GLN A 36 -2.06 3.12 8.72
C GLN A 36 -3.15 4.08 9.22
N ILE A 37 -4.19 3.52 9.85
CA ILE A 37 -5.25 4.27 10.53
C ILE A 37 -5.06 4.14 12.03
N GLU A 38 -4.54 5.19 12.65
CA GLU A 38 -4.17 5.18 14.07
C GLU A 38 -4.90 6.23 14.90
N THR A 39 -5.74 7.06 14.29
CA THR A 39 -6.46 8.13 14.97
C THR A 39 -7.96 8.08 14.70
N ARG A 40 -8.75 8.66 15.61
CA ARG A 40 -10.19 8.84 15.42
C ARG A 40 -10.50 9.70 14.19
N GLU A 41 -9.64 10.65 13.90
CA GLU A 41 -9.82 11.52 12.73
C GLU A 41 -9.59 10.75 11.43
N ALA A 42 -8.58 9.89 11.38
CA ALA A 42 -8.36 9.01 10.23
C ALA A 42 -9.53 8.02 10.04
N MET A 43 -10.14 7.53 11.12
CA MET A 43 -11.36 6.70 11.04
C MET A 43 -12.56 7.45 10.44
N LYS A 44 -12.77 8.72 10.80
CA LYS A 44 -13.84 9.52 10.21
C LYS A 44 -13.63 9.75 8.72
N ASN A 45 -12.37 9.87 8.30
CA ASN A 45 -11.98 10.09 6.92
C ASN A 45 -11.72 8.80 6.13
N LEU A 46 -12.03 7.63 6.72
CA LEU A 46 -11.78 6.33 6.11
C LEU A 46 -12.40 6.17 4.72
N PRO A 47 -13.65 6.60 4.45
CA PRO A 47 -14.22 6.52 3.10
C PRO A 47 -13.38 7.26 2.06
N GLN A 48 -12.93 8.47 2.39
CA GLN A 48 -12.11 9.28 1.50
C GLN A 48 -10.72 8.68 1.28
N ILE A 49 -10.16 8.01 2.30
CA ILE A 49 -8.88 7.31 2.21
C ILE A 49 -8.98 6.09 1.30
N LEU A 50 -10.08 5.34 1.37
CA LEU A 50 -10.34 4.18 0.51
C LEU A 50 -10.53 4.56 -0.96
N ASP A 51 -11.01 5.78 -1.24
CA ASP A 51 -11.16 6.31 -2.60
C ASP A 51 -9.85 6.78 -3.25
N VAL A 52 -8.73 6.81 -2.50
CA VAL A 52 -7.43 7.23 -3.04
C VAL A 52 -6.86 6.15 -3.95
N GLU A 53 -6.60 6.53 -5.21
CA GLU A 53 -5.93 5.67 -6.17
C GLU A 53 -4.52 5.29 -5.69
N GLY A 54 -4.21 3.99 -5.76
CA GLY A 54 -2.93 3.45 -5.30
C GLY A 54 -2.86 3.11 -3.80
N VAL A 55 -3.94 3.21 -3.02
CA VAL A 55 -3.99 2.71 -1.62
C VAL A 55 -4.52 1.27 -1.57
N ASP A 56 -3.63 0.30 -1.55
CA ASP A 56 -4.02 -1.12 -1.67
C ASP A 56 -4.56 -1.73 -0.37
N VAL A 57 -4.03 -1.32 0.79
CA VAL A 57 -4.48 -1.87 2.09
C VAL A 57 -4.55 -0.77 3.14
N VAL A 58 -5.60 -0.81 3.94
CA VAL A 58 -5.73 0.01 5.14
C VAL A 58 -5.52 -0.86 6.37
N VAL A 59 -4.54 -0.51 7.21
CA VAL A 59 -4.17 -1.26 8.41
C VAL A 59 -4.46 -0.42 9.66
N GLY A 60 -5.29 -0.92 10.57
CA GLY A 60 -5.55 -0.26 11.85
C GLY A 60 -4.78 -0.93 12.99
N HIS A 61 -3.87 -0.22 13.67
CA HIS A 61 -3.03 -0.82 14.70
C HIS A 61 -3.46 -0.53 16.15
N LEU A 62 -4.29 0.50 16.41
CA LEU A 62 -4.39 1.11 17.76
C LEU A 62 -5.79 1.12 18.42
N LEU A 63 -6.88 0.84 17.72
CA LEU A 63 -8.22 0.82 18.36
C LEU A 63 -8.44 -0.36 19.34
N ALA A 64 -7.62 -1.41 19.28
CA ALA A 64 -7.74 -2.58 20.14
C ALA A 64 -7.13 -2.37 21.55
N VAL A 65 -6.04 -1.61 21.68
CA VAL A 65 -5.31 -1.46 22.97
C VAL A 65 -5.99 -0.45 23.90
N ASP A 66 -6.63 0.59 23.35
CA ASP A 66 -7.17 1.71 24.15
C ASP A 66 -8.66 1.57 24.53
N ARG A 67 -9.40 0.60 23.95
CA ARG A 67 -10.87 0.53 24.08
C ARG A 67 -11.49 -0.82 24.42
N GLY A 68 -10.75 -1.94 24.46
CA GLY A 68 -11.32 -3.24 24.85
C GLY A 68 -12.54 -3.68 24.02
N VAL A 69 -12.60 -3.29 22.74
CA VAL A 69 -13.67 -3.67 21.80
C VAL A 69 -13.20 -4.88 21.01
N GLU A 70 -13.87 -6.02 21.15
CA GLU A 70 -13.78 -7.13 20.19
C GLU A 70 -14.42 -6.67 18.88
N LEU A 71 -13.60 -6.20 17.95
CA LEU A 71 -14.00 -6.21 16.54
C LEU A 71 -13.84 -7.66 16.07
N GLY A 72 -14.96 -8.37 16.09
CA GLY A 72 -15.06 -9.70 15.50
C GLY A 72 -14.67 -9.64 14.03
N GLY A 73 -13.61 -10.38 13.69
CA GLY A 73 -13.22 -10.69 12.32
C GLY A 73 -12.12 -9.80 11.73
N PRO A 74 -11.30 -10.34 10.80
CA PRO A 74 -10.35 -9.54 10.05
C PRO A 74 -11.09 -8.37 9.37
N LEU A 75 -10.57 -7.15 9.54
CA LEU A 75 -11.05 -6.00 8.76
C LEU A 75 -10.96 -6.37 7.28
N GLU A 76 -12.11 -6.27 6.62
CA GLU A 76 -12.43 -6.84 5.33
C GLU A 76 -11.33 -6.59 4.28
N ARG A 77 -10.99 -7.63 3.50
CA ARG A 77 -10.29 -7.44 2.23
C ARG A 77 -11.22 -6.62 1.35
N ASP A 78 -11.03 -5.31 1.18
CA ASP A 78 -11.80 -4.61 0.15
C ASP A 78 -11.35 -5.11 -1.23
N HIS A 79 -12.26 -5.80 -1.93
CA HIS A 79 -12.01 -6.38 -3.25
C HIS A 79 -11.97 -5.31 -4.36
N ARG A 80 -12.20 -4.04 -4.00
CA ARG A 80 -12.32 -2.93 -4.95
C ARG A 80 -11.00 -2.23 -5.27
N ASN A 81 -9.95 -2.37 -4.46
CA ASN A 81 -8.61 -1.90 -4.82
C ASN A 81 -7.68 -3.08 -5.13
N ARG A 82 -6.76 -2.87 -6.07
CA ARG A 82 -5.96 -3.92 -6.72
C ARG A 82 -5.31 -4.81 -5.65
N SER A 83 -5.40 -6.13 -5.82
CA SER A 83 -4.65 -7.06 -4.97
C SER A 83 -3.17 -6.70 -5.06
N CYS A 84 -2.47 -6.57 -3.92
CA CYS A 84 -1.01 -6.43 -3.91
C CYS A 84 -0.43 -7.46 -4.89
N PRO A 85 0.36 -7.05 -5.89
CA PRO A 85 0.97 -7.98 -6.83
C PRO A 85 1.86 -8.94 -6.04
N ALA A 86 1.61 -10.25 -6.19
CA ALA A 86 2.55 -11.27 -5.73
C ALA A 86 3.79 -11.13 -6.61
N GLY A 87 4.79 -10.40 -6.13
CA GLY A 87 5.89 -9.95 -6.98
C GLY A 87 6.62 -11.09 -7.70
N ASP A 88 6.74 -10.97 -9.02
CA ASP A 88 7.48 -11.89 -9.91
C ASP A 88 8.98 -11.48 -10.06
N LEU A 89 9.60 -10.88 -9.02
CA LEU A 89 10.95 -10.25 -9.09
C LEU A 89 12.11 -11.06 -8.47
#